data_AF-A0A6B3EFD9-F1
#
_entry.id   AF-A0A6B3EFD9-F1
#
_cell.length_a   1.000
_cell.length_b   1.000
_cell.length_c   1.000
_cell.angle_alpha   90.00
_cell.angle_beta   90.00
_cell.angle_gamma   90.00
#
_symmetry.space_group_name_H-M   'P 1'
#
loop_
_entity.id
_entity.type
_entity.pdbx_description
1 polymer ?
#
loop_
_entity_poly.entity_id
_entity_poly.type
_entity_poly.pdbx_seq_one_letter_code
_entity_poly.pdbx_strand_id
1 'polypeptide(L)'
;HARLAELVADGGAVREVRGRGLWAGVDVDPAFGTGRELSERLLDRRVLVKDTHGSTIRLAPPLVISEEDLDWGLDQLAAVVG
;
A
#
# COMPACT_ATOMS: atom_id res chain seq x y z
N HIS A 1 8.75 1.17 9.10
CA HIS A 1 7.46 1.19 8.38
C HIS A 1 6.29 1.53 9.32
N ALA A 2 6.42 2.55 10.18
CA ALA A 2 5.42 2.85 11.22
C ALA A 2 4.05 3.26 10.63
N ARG A 3 4.04 4.23 9.70
CA ARG A 3 2.81 4.70 9.03
C ARG A 3 2.00 3.59 8.36
N LEU A 4 2.68 2.60 7.76
CA LEU A 4 1.99 1.46 7.15
C LEU A 4 1.43 0.51 8.22
N ALA A 5 2.14 0.31 9.33
CA ALA A 5 1.67 -0.54 10.42
C ALA A 5 0.40 0.03 11.08
N GLU A 6 0.21 1.36 11.07
CA GLU A 6 -1.00 2.03 11.54
C GLU A 6 -2.25 1.70 10.71
N LEU A 7 -2.08 1.22 9.46
CA LEU A 7 -3.21 0.78 8.62
C LEU A 7 -3.75 -0.59 9.01
N VAL A 8 -3.01 -1.36 9.81
CA VAL A 8 -3.46 -2.67 10.29
C VAL A 8 -4.49 -2.46 11.39
N ALA A 9 -5.75 -2.75 11.06
CA ALA A 9 -6.88 -2.61 11.98
C ALA A 9 -7.73 -3.88 11.96
N ASP A 10 -8.30 -4.24 13.12
CA ASP A 10 -9.24 -5.37 13.19
C ASP A 10 -10.49 -5.08 12.35
N GLY A 11 -10.84 -6.01 11.45
CA GLY A 11 -11.90 -5.81 10.47
C GLY A 11 -11.62 -4.78 9.37
N GLY A 12 -10.38 -4.27 9.26
CA GLY A 12 -9.96 -3.35 8.19
C GLY A 12 -9.49 -4.06 6.92
N ALA A 13 -9.21 -3.28 5.86
CA ALA A 13 -8.77 -3.86 4.59
C ALA A 13 -7.31 -4.37 4.61
N VAL A 14 -6.47 -3.91 5.55
CA VAL A 14 -5.06 -4.32 5.65
C VAL A 14 -4.89 -5.33 6.78
N ARG A 15 -4.37 -6.51 6.44
CA ARG A 15 -4.13 -7.61 7.40
C ARG A 15 -2.73 -7.59 7.98
N GLU A 16 -1.74 -7.32 7.14
CA GLU A 16 -0.34 -7.39 7.52
C GLU A 16 0.50 -6.45 6.67
N VAL A 17 1.55 -5.91 7.28
CA VAL A 17 2.58 -5.15 6.60
C VAL A 17 3.93 -5.77 6.89
N ARG A 18 4.70 -6.05 5.82
CA ARG A 18 6.08 -6.52 5.89
C ARG A 18 6.98 -5.60 5.08
N GLY A 19 8.22 -5.42 5.49
CA GLY A 19 9.15 -4.61 4.70
C GLY A 19 10.55 -4.50 5.26
N ARG A 20 11.44 -3.98 4.42
CA ARG A 20 12.83 -3.62 4.77
C ARG A 20 13.27 -2.44 3.92
N GLY A 21 13.80 -1.40 4.54
CA GLY A 21 14.14 -0.15 3.85
C GLY A 21 12.95 0.40 3.07
N LEU A 22 13.16 0.78 1.81
CA LEU A 22 12.12 1.29 0.90
C LEU A 22 11.32 0.20 0.18
N TRP A 23 11.40 -1.05 0.63
CA TRP A 23 10.57 -2.12 0.11
C TRP A 23 9.55 -2.57 1.14
N ALA A 24 8.26 -2.55 0.76
CA ALA A 24 7.16 -2.98 1.60
C ALA A 24 6.13 -3.80 0.82
N GLY A 25 5.55 -4.79 1.49
CA GLY A 25 4.35 -5.49 1.07
C GLY A 25 3.22 -5.20 2.05
N VAL A 26 2.04 -4.90 1.51
CA VAL A 26 0.80 -4.65 2.24
C VAL A 26 -0.18 -5.73 1.82
N ASP A 27 -0.46 -6.66 2.72
CA ASP A 27 -1.42 -7.74 2.47
C ASP A 27 -2.84 -7.24 2.76
N VAL A 28 -3.70 -7.37 1.77
CA VAL A 28 -5.08 -6.91 1.81
C VAL A 28 -6.05 -8.06 2.02
N ASP A 29 -7.15 -7.75 2.69
CA ASP A 29 -8.26 -8.66 2.86
C ASP A 29 -9.10 -8.73 1.57
N PRO A 30 -9.26 -9.92 0.94
CA PRO A 30 -10.09 -10.11 -0.25
C PRO A 30 -11.55 -9.65 -0.09
N ALA A 31 -12.07 -9.51 1.13
CA ALA A 31 -13.39 -8.93 1.38
C ALA A 31 -13.49 -7.45 0.94
N PHE A 32 -12.35 -6.77 0.82
CA PHE A 32 -12.24 -5.35 0.44
C PHE A 32 -11.74 -5.15 -1.00
N GLY A 33 -11.56 -6.25 -1.73
CA GLY A 33 -11.12 -6.28 -3.12
C GLY A 33 -9.81 -7.02 -3.33
N THR A 34 -9.49 -7.22 -4.59
CA THR A 34 -8.23 -7.81 -5.03
C THR A 34 -7.11 -6.78 -5.03
N GLY A 35 -5.86 -7.24 -4.91
CA GLY A 35 -4.69 -6.38 -5.04
C GLY A 35 -4.66 -5.64 -6.38
N ARG A 36 -5.20 -6.23 -7.45
CA ARG A 36 -5.35 -5.57 -8.75
C ARG A 36 -6.31 -4.39 -8.69
N GLU A 37 -7.53 -4.59 -8.20
CA GLU A 37 -8.53 -3.52 -8.09
C GLU A 37 -8.03 -2.36 -7.23
N LEU A 38 -7.34 -2.68 -6.12
CA LEU A 38 -6.73 -1.66 -5.27
C LEU A 38 -5.56 -0.95 -5.97
N SER A 39 -4.76 -1.66 -6.77
CA SER A 39 -3.71 -1.05 -7.59
C SER A 39 -4.27 -0.12 -8.66
N GLU A 40 -5.39 -0.48 -9.29
CA GLU A 40 -6.10 0.35 -10.27
C GLU A 40 -6.70 1.61 -9.61
N ARG A 41 -7.27 1.47 -8.40
CA ARG A 41 -7.71 2.64 -7.60
C ARG A 41 -6.56 3.57 -7.23
N LEU A 42 -5.36 3.03 -6.97
CA LEU A 42 -4.16 3.83 -6.71
C LEU A 42 -3.63 4.51 -7.97
N LEU A 43 -3.73 3.85 -9.13
CA LEU A 43 -3.42 4.46 -10.42
C LEU A 43 -4.29 5.70 -10.69
N ASP A 44 -5.59 5.64 -10.40
CA ASP A 44 -6.50 6.80 -10.52
C ASP A 44 -6.08 7.97 -9.61
N ARG A 45 -5.39 7.66 -8.51
CA ARG A 45 -4.79 8.63 -7.57
C ARG A 45 -3.35 8.99 -7.91
N ARG A 46 -2.86 8.58 -9.09
CA ARG A 46 -1.51 8.82 -9.61
C ARG A 46 -0.39 8.16 -8.80
N VAL A 47 -0.68 7.07 -8.08
CA VAL A 47 0.32 6.24 -7.42
C VAL A 47 0.42 4.90 -8.12
N LEU A 48 1.59 4.64 -8.73
CA LEU A 48 1.86 3.37 -9.38
C LEU A 48 2.38 2.36 -8.37
N VAL A 49 1.62 1.29 -8.19
CA VAL A 49 2.00 0.14 -7.36
C VAL A 49 1.83 -1.14 -8.17
N LYS A 50 2.36 -2.24 -7.63
CA LYS A 50 2.16 -3.55 -8.25
C LYS A 50 1.63 -4.57 -7.26
N ASP A 51 0.56 -5.25 -7.65
CA ASP A 51 0.03 -6.39 -6.93
C ASP A 51 0.87 -7.66 -7.15
N THR A 52 0.88 -8.55 -6.16
CA THR A 52 1.36 -9.94 -6.27
C THR A 52 0.44 -10.88 -5.54
N HIS A 53 0.41 -12.13 -6.01
CA HIS A 53 -0.37 -13.22 -5.41
C HIS A 53 -1.86 -12.87 -5.22
N GLY A 54 -2.38 -11.91 -6.00
CA GLY A 54 -3.78 -11.48 -5.97
C GLY A 54 -4.18 -10.60 -4.77
N SER A 55 -3.39 -10.51 -3.70
CA SER A 55 -3.78 -9.84 -2.46
C SER A 55 -2.66 -9.07 -1.75
N THR A 56 -1.48 -8.91 -2.36
CA THR A 56 -0.39 -8.12 -1.77
C THR A 56 -0.07 -6.92 -2.66
N ILE A 57 -0.17 -5.71 -2.13
CA ILE A 57 0.30 -4.49 -2.79
C ILE A 57 1.77 -4.27 -2.43
N ARG A 58 2.63 -4.10 -3.44
CA ARG A 58 4.07 -3.81 -3.23
C ARG A 58 4.37 -2.34 -3.43
N LEU A 59 5.04 -1.76 -2.44
CA LEU A 59 5.66 -0.44 -2.51
C LEU A 59 7.17 -0.62 -2.63
N ALA A 60 7.74 -0.07 -3.71
CA ALA A 60 9.17 -0.08 -3.96
C ALA A 60 9.58 1.22 -4.66
N PRO A 61 9.42 2.39 -3.99
CA PRO A 61 9.86 3.65 -4.56
C PRO A 61 11.37 3.67 -4.85
N PRO A 62 11.83 4.57 -5.74
CA PRO A 62 13.25 4.78 -5.97
C PRO A 62 14.00 5.14 -4.68
N LEU A 63 15.28 4.75 -4.58
CA LEU A 63 16.11 5.08 -3.42
C LEU A 63 16.33 6.59 -3.19
N VAL A 64 16.06 7.38 -4.23
CA VAL A 64 16.19 8.84 -4.25
C VAL A 64 14.88 9.56 -3.96
N ILE A 65 13.81 8.84 -3.58
CA ILE A 65 12.53 9.45 -3.25
C ILE A 65 12.67 10.46 -2.10
N SER A 66 11.97 11.59 -2.20
CA SER A 66 11.89 12.57 -1.11
C SER A 66 10.96 12.06 0.01
N GLU A 67 11.14 12.56 1.23
CA GLU A 67 10.21 12.24 2.33
C GLU A 67 8.79 12.74 2.01
N GLU A 68 8.66 13.91 1.36
CA GLU A 68 7.38 14.49 0.95
C GLU A 68 6.64 13.60 -0.06
N ASP A 69 7.31 13.14 -1.11
CA ASP A 69 6.70 12.25 -2.11
C ASP A 69 6.33 10.89 -1.50
N LEU A 70 7.16 10.39 -0.57
CA LEU A 70 6.89 9.16 0.16
C LEU A 70 5.63 9.33 1.01
N ASP A 71 5.55 10.40 1.80
CA ASP A 71 4.41 10.66 2.65
C ASP A 71 3.12 10.88 1.87
N TRP A 72 3.19 11.63 0.76
CA TRP A 72 2.07 11.82 -0.15
C TRP A 72 1.58 10.49 -0.75
N GLY A 73 2.49 9.62 -1.17
CA GLY A 73 2.15 8.31 -1.70
C GLY A 73 1.50 7.41 -0.65
N LEU A 74 1.95 7.49 0.60
CA LEU A 74 1.34 6.78 1.73
C LEU A 74 -0.06 7.32 2.06
N ASP A 75 -0.30 8.63 1.92
CA ASP A 75 -1.64 9.21 2.08
C ASP A 75 -2.62 8.68 1.04
N GLN A 76 -2.18 8.54 -0.22
CA GLN A 76 -3.04 7.96 -1.26
C GLN A 76 -3.33 6.49 -1.00
N LEU A 77 -2.35 5.74 -0.49
CA LEU A 77 -2.55 4.37 -0.05
C LEU A 77 -3.60 4.30 1.06
N ALA A 78 -3.44 5.09 2.12
CA ALA A 78 -4.38 5.15 3.23
C ALA A 78 -5.80 5.51 2.75
N ALA A 79 -5.94 6.41 1.77
CA ALA A 79 -7.25 6.75 1.22
C ALA A 79 -7.92 5.63 0.39
N VAL A 80 -7.18 4.57 0.02
CA VAL A 80 -7.69 3.42 -0.73
C VAL A 80 -7.98 2.23 0.18
N VAL A 81 -7.16 2.01 1.21
CA VAL A 81 -7.21 0.82 2.08
C VAL A 81 -7.54 1.11 3.56
N GLY A 82 -7.56 2.37 3.97
CA GLY A 82 -7.97 2.81 5.31
C GLY A 82 -9.45 3.14 5.42
#